data_AF-A0A1H3YE92-F1
#
_entry.id   AF-A0A1H3YE92-F1
#
_cell.length_a   1.000
_cell.length_b   1.000
_cell.length_c   1.000
_cell.angle_alpha   90.00
_cell.angle_beta   90.00
_cell.angle_gamma   90.00
#
_symmetry.space_group_name_H-M   'P 1'
#
loop_
_entity.id
_entity.type
_entity.pdbx_description
1 polymer ?
#
loop_
_entity_poly.entity_id
_entity_poly.type
_entity_poly.pdbx_seq_one_letter_code
_entity_poly.pdbx_strand_id
1 'polypeptide(L)'
;MTVWTPSLRVGGGMTVLGGLFVALVGVPSRWFGPQPTDSYVFDPPLFSSLWVERTVIPVVAVAATLLLLVGLLSLLWRDRESLARWQRWFAAIGVVGAAIVALGTMLVMSTQGVATDDITSAMNVLIGVALGLLGVVLLFPSLMAWGVGYLRDDHRRLGAALVGGPLVSGVFVAVDMAAGVSFEPLGGLVVLLPLSVAALVVGVDLWERPSRG
;
A
#
# COMPACT_ATOMS: atom_id res chain seq x y z
N MET A 1 28.45 -20.04 2.05
CA MET A 1 27.63 -18.96 1.46
C MET A 1 26.81 -18.32 2.57
N THR A 2 27.25 -17.19 3.09
CA THR A 2 26.48 -16.38 4.04
C THR A 2 25.35 -15.71 3.26
N VAL A 3 24.18 -16.34 3.24
CA VAL A 3 22.96 -15.75 2.70
C VAL A 3 22.70 -14.47 3.48
N TRP A 4 22.68 -13.34 2.78
CA TRP A 4 22.39 -12.02 3.34
C TRP A 4 21.04 -12.09 4.08
N THR A 5 21.06 -12.00 5.40
CA THR A 5 19.85 -11.86 6.21
C THR A 5 19.65 -10.37 6.43
N PRO A 6 18.77 -9.69 5.67
CA PRO A 6 18.44 -8.31 5.96
C PRO A 6 17.95 -8.22 7.41
N SER A 7 18.51 -7.28 8.16
CA SER A 7 18.10 -7.03 9.54
C SER A 7 16.60 -6.74 9.58
N LEU A 8 15.85 -7.49 10.40
CA LEU A 8 14.41 -7.29 10.54
C LEU A 8 14.05 -5.88 11.01
N ARG A 9 14.98 -5.17 11.67
CA ARG A 9 14.84 -3.75 11.97
C ARG A 9 14.82 -2.89 10.72
N VAL A 10 15.65 -3.19 9.72
CA VAL A 10 15.62 -2.49 8.42
C VAL A 10 14.27 -2.73 7.75
N GLY A 11 13.77 -3.97 7.75
CA GLY A 11 12.42 -4.28 7.26
C GLY A 11 11.33 -3.51 8.00
N GLY A 12 11.40 -3.42 9.33
CA GLY A 12 10.48 -2.63 10.15
C GLY A 12 10.52 -1.14 9.82
N GLY A 13 11.70 -0.55 9.75
CA GLY A 13 11.88 0.86 9.37
C GLY A 13 11.39 1.18 7.96
N MET A 14 11.64 0.28 7.00
CA MET A 14 11.11 0.38 5.64
C MET A 14 9.58 0.32 5.64
N THR A 15 8.97 -0.57 6.44
CA THR A 15 7.51 -0.69 6.53
C THR A 15 6.88 0.57 7.11
N VAL A 16 7.48 1.14 8.17
CA VAL A 16 7.04 2.41 8.76
C VAL A 16 7.06 3.53 7.72
N LEU A 17 8.16 3.64 6.98
CA LEU A 17 8.32 4.64 5.93
C LEU A 17 7.31 4.43 4.78
N GLY A 18 7.05 3.18 4.41
CA GLY A 18 6.00 2.81 3.46
C GLY A 18 4.60 3.23 3.93
N GLY A 19 4.29 3.04 5.21
CA GLY A 19 3.03 3.51 5.82
C GLY A 19 2.90 5.04 5.77
N LEU A 20 3.98 5.77 6.05
CA LEU A 20 4.00 7.24 5.92
C LEU A 20 3.76 7.69 4.48
N PHE A 21 4.35 6.99 3.50
CA PHE A 21 4.12 7.27 2.08
C PHE A 21 2.68 6.96 1.65
N VAL A 22 2.06 5.90 2.17
CA VAL A 22 0.63 5.64 1.95
C VAL A 22 -0.23 6.80 2.46
N ALA A 23 0.07 7.33 3.65
CA ALA A 23 -0.65 8.49 4.17
C ALA A 23 -0.44 9.73 3.27
N LEU A 24 0.79 9.96 2.81
CA LEU A 24 1.14 11.10 1.95
C LEU A 24 0.39 11.04 0.60
N VAL A 25 0.29 9.86 -0.01
CA VAL A 25 -0.47 9.66 -1.27
C VAL A 25 -1.96 9.98 -1.10
N GLY A 26 -2.50 9.80 0.09
CA GLY A 26 -3.90 10.10 0.37
C GLY A 26 -4.21 11.60 0.49
N VAL A 27 -3.20 12.44 0.72
CA VAL A 27 -3.37 13.88 0.97
C VAL A 27 -3.95 14.55 -0.29
N PRO A 28 -5.07 15.30 -0.17
CA PRO A 28 -5.64 16.03 -1.31
C PRO A 28 -4.62 16.98 -1.95
N SER A 29 -4.47 16.94 -3.28
CA SER A 29 -3.49 17.77 -4.00
C SER A 29 -3.69 19.28 -3.76
N ARG A 30 -4.94 19.71 -3.55
CA ARG A 30 -5.30 21.09 -3.16
C ARG A 30 -4.74 21.56 -1.81
N TRP A 31 -4.24 20.67 -0.96
CA TRP A 31 -3.60 21.05 0.30
C TRP A 31 -2.13 21.47 0.10
N PHE A 32 -1.53 21.17 -1.06
CA PHE A 32 -0.13 21.52 -1.35
C PHE A 32 0.03 22.89 -2.01
N GLY A 33 -1.06 23.57 -2.39
CA GLY A 33 -0.99 24.92 -2.96
C GLY A 33 -2.27 25.33 -3.70
N PRO A 34 -2.28 26.55 -4.29
CA PRO A 34 -3.41 27.06 -5.06
C PRO A 34 -3.76 26.13 -6.24
N GLN A 35 -5.05 26.05 -6.58
CA GLN A 35 -5.49 25.35 -7.77
C GLN A 35 -5.18 26.19 -9.02
N PRO A 36 -4.51 25.63 -10.04
CA PRO A 36 -4.16 26.38 -11.23
C PRO A 36 -5.40 26.75 -12.06
N THR A 37 -5.50 28.01 -12.48
CA THR A 37 -6.39 28.46 -13.56
C THR A 37 -5.69 28.28 -14.91
N ASP A 38 -6.35 27.63 -15.88
CA ASP A 38 -6.08 27.29 -17.30
C ASP A 38 -4.67 27.42 -17.93
N SER A 39 -3.81 28.35 -17.51
CA SER A 39 -2.48 28.62 -18.08
C SER A 39 -1.33 27.71 -17.60
N TYR A 40 -1.53 26.87 -16.57
CA TYR A 40 -0.47 26.04 -15.95
C TYR A 40 -0.42 24.56 -16.42
N VAL A 41 -1.21 24.20 -17.43
CA VAL A 41 -1.45 22.80 -17.82
C VAL A 41 -0.22 22.10 -18.43
N PHE A 42 0.71 22.87 -19.01
CA PHE A 42 1.80 22.33 -19.83
C PHE A 42 3.15 22.25 -19.12
N ASP A 43 3.44 23.14 -18.17
CA ASP A 43 4.69 23.09 -17.39
C ASP A 43 4.42 23.60 -15.95
N PRO A 44 4.02 22.70 -15.03
CA PRO A 44 3.64 23.12 -13.70
C PRO A 44 4.88 23.60 -12.92
N PRO A 45 4.83 24.77 -12.27
CA PRO A 45 5.93 25.24 -11.46
C PRO A 45 6.24 24.24 -10.35
N LEU A 46 7.52 24.13 -9.99
CA LEU A 46 7.97 23.25 -8.91
C LEU A 46 7.17 23.54 -7.63
N PHE A 47 6.77 22.47 -6.93
CA PHE A 47 5.96 22.52 -5.71
C PHE A 47 4.52 23.04 -5.88
N SER A 48 4.04 23.23 -7.11
CA SER A 48 2.60 23.43 -7.33
C SER A 48 1.80 22.15 -7.09
N SER A 49 0.51 22.31 -6.80
CA SER A 49 -0.44 21.19 -6.65
C SER A 49 -0.39 20.23 -7.84
N LEU A 50 -0.33 20.76 -9.06
CA LEU A 50 -0.26 19.98 -10.30
C LEU A 50 1.09 19.25 -10.47
N TRP A 51 2.21 19.86 -10.08
CA TRP A 51 3.52 19.19 -10.09
C TRP A 51 3.58 18.05 -9.07
N VAL A 52 3.05 18.27 -7.86
CA VAL A 52 2.97 17.24 -6.82
C VAL A 52 2.14 16.07 -7.33
N GLU A 53 0.98 16.34 -7.92
CA GLU A 53 0.07 15.32 -8.45
C GLU A 53 0.69 14.50 -9.58
N ARG A 54 1.40 15.15 -10.53
CA ARG A 54 1.96 14.47 -11.71
C ARG A 54 3.33 13.83 -11.49
N THR A 55 4.09 14.27 -10.48
CA THR A 55 5.49 13.83 -10.31
C THR A 55 5.72 13.18 -8.96
N VAL A 56 5.30 13.82 -7.87
CA VAL A 56 5.61 13.34 -6.51
C VAL A 56 4.71 12.17 -6.13
N ILE A 57 3.39 12.29 -6.31
CA ILE A 57 2.43 11.24 -5.91
C ILE A 57 2.74 9.90 -6.61
N PRO A 58 3.01 9.82 -7.93
CA PRO A 58 3.39 8.59 -8.60
C PRO A 58 4.60 7.90 -7.99
N VAL A 59 5.68 8.66 -7.77
CA VAL A 59 6.93 8.13 -7.21
C VAL A 59 6.71 7.64 -5.77
N VAL A 60 6.00 8.43 -4.96
CA VAL A 60 5.69 8.09 -3.57
C VAL A 60 4.77 6.86 -3.50
N ALA A 61 3.78 6.72 -4.38
CA ALA A 61 2.89 5.55 -4.43
C ALA A 61 3.65 4.26 -4.79
N VAL A 62 4.54 4.33 -5.78
CA VAL A 62 5.41 3.20 -6.13
C VAL A 62 6.33 2.84 -4.97
N ALA A 63 6.98 3.84 -4.35
CA ALA A 63 7.83 3.60 -3.18
C ALA A 63 7.04 3.00 -2.01
N ALA A 64 5.83 3.49 -1.73
CA ALA A 64 4.96 2.98 -0.68
C ALA A 64 4.66 1.49 -0.86
N THR A 65 4.20 1.10 -2.05
CA THR A 65 3.83 -0.30 -2.33
C THR A 65 5.02 -1.25 -2.23
N LEU A 66 6.19 -0.85 -2.72
CA LEU A 66 7.42 -1.64 -2.58
C LEU A 66 7.87 -1.80 -1.12
N LEU A 67 7.81 -0.73 -0.33
CA LEU A 67 8.21 -0.76 1.07
C LEU A 67 7.26 -1.61 1.91
N LEU A 68 5.95 -1.55 1.63
CA LEU A 68 4.97 -2.44 2.26
C LEU A 68 5.20 -3.91 1.88
N LEU A 69 5.55 -4.19 0.61
CA LEU A 69 5.91 -5.54 0.17
C LEU A 69 7.13 -6.07 0.94
N VAL A 70 8.16 -5.24 1.12
CA VAL A 70 9.34 -5.58 1.94
C VAL A 70 8.94 -5.86 3.38
N GLY A 71 8.00 -5.09 3.95
CA GLY A 71 7.45 -5.34 5.27
C GLY A 71 6.75 -6.68 5.42
N LEU A 72 5.86 -7.01 4.49
CA LEU A 72 5.16 -8.30 4.48
C LEU A 72 6.13 -9.47 4.27
N LEU A 73 7.13 -9.32 3.38
CA LEU A 73 8.19 -10.30 3.20
C LEU A 73 9.00 -10.51 4.49
N SER A 74 9.38 -9.42 5.17
CA SER A 74 10.12 -9.45 6.43
C SER A 74 9.32 -10.17 7.51
N LEU A 75 8.02 -9.88 7.62
CA LEU A 75 7.11 -10.51 8.56
C LEU A 75 6.96 -12.01 8.28
N LEU A 76 6.74 -12.38 7.01
CA LEU A 76 6.68 -13.78 6.61
C LEU A 76 7.98 -14.50 6.93
N TRP A 77 9.13 -13.91 6.58
CA TRP A 77 10.44 -14.51 6.87
C TRP A 77 10.69 -14.71 8.36
N ARG A 78 10.34 -13.73 9.19
CA ARG A 78 10.48 -13.81 10.65
C ARG A 78 9.64 -14.94 11.23
N ASP A 79 8.37 -15.00 10.85
CA ASP A 79 7.41 -15.85 11.54
C ASP A 79 7.24 -17.22 10.89
N ARG A 80 7.78 -17.44 9.67
CA ARG A 80 7.53 -18.62 8.84
C ARG A 80 7.52 -19.92 9.64
N GLU A 81 8.52 -20.15 10.49
CA GLU A 81 8.74 -21.42 11.19
C GLU A 81 7.72 -21.66 12.31
N SER A 82 7.23 -20.58 12.93
CA SER A 82 6.19 -20.60 13.96
C SER A 82 4.76 -20.68 13.39
N LEU A 83 4.54 -20.27 12.14
CA LEU A 83 3.21 -20.27 11.54
C LEU A 83 2.71 -21.69 11.23
N ALA A 84 1.45 -21.94 11.55
CA ALA A 84 0.74 -23.12 11.08
C ALA A 84 0.76 -23.20 9.53
N ARG A 85 0.75 -24.42 8.98
CA ARG A 85 0.89 -24.64 7.52
C ARG A 85 -0.15 -23.89 6.69
N TRP A 86 -1.40 -23.84 7.14
CA TRP A 86 -2.48 -23.11 6.45
C TRP A 86 -2.22 -21.60 6.44
N GLN A 87 -1.79 -21.04 7.58
CA GLN A 87 -1.51 -19.61 7.74
C GLN A 87 -0.30 -19.21 6.90
N ARG A 88 0.72 -20.07 6.81
CA ARG A 88 1.89 -19.86 5.94
C ARG A 88 1.51 -19.77 4.46
N TRP A 89 0.54 -20.58 4.00
CA TRP A 89 0.03 -20.48 2.63
C TRP A 89 -0.66 -19.15 2.38
N PHE A 90 -1.55 -18.70 3.27
CA PHE A 90 -2.18 -17.39 3.14
C PHE A 90 -1.17 -16.25 3.19
N ALA A 91 -0.18 -16.30 4.08
CA ALA A 91 0.88 -15.30 4.11
C ALA A 91 1.66 -15.23 2.79
N ALA A 92 1.99 -16.39 2.19
CA ALA A 92 2.65 -16.45 0.89
C ALA A 92 1.78 -15.88 -0.24
N ILE A 93 0.49 -16.26 -0.30
CA ILE A 93 -0.46 -15.71 -1.28
C ILE A 93 -0.62 -14.20 -1.09
N GLY A 94 -0.65 -13.72 0.15
CA GLY A 94 -0.70 -12.30 0.48
C GLY A 94 0.53 -11.53 -0.04
N VAL A 95 1.74 -12.07 0.14
CA VAL A 95 2.96 -11.48 -0.42
C VAL A 95 2.91 -11.44 -1.95
N VAL A 96 2.45 -12.51 -2.61
CA VAL A 96 2.26 -12.53 -4.07
C VAL A 96 1.24 -11.49 -4.51
N GLY A 97 0.10 -11.38 -3.81
CA GLY A 97 -0.91 -10.35 -4.05
C GLY A 97 -0.34 -8.94 -3.92
N ALA A 98 0.43 -8.66 -2.87
CA ALA A 98 1.10 -7.37 -2.67
C ALA A 98 2.11 -7.06 -3.79
N ALA A 99 2.86 -8.06 -4.27
CA ALA A 99 3.78 -7.87 -5.40
C ALA A 99 3.03 -7.54 -6.69
N ILE A 100 1.90 -8.20 -6.94
CA ILE A 100 1.03 -7.92 -8.08
C ILE A 100 0.43 -6.49 -7.97
N VAL A 101 0.01 -6.05 -6.77
CA VAL A 101 -0.45 -4.67 -6.55
C VAL A 101 0.67 -3.67 -6.82
N ALA A 102 1.90 -3.94 -6.38
CA ALA A 102 3.04 -3.07 -6.64
C ALA A 102 3.32 -2.94 -8.15
N LEU A 103 3.30 -4.05 -8.89
CA LEU A 103 3.44 -4.05 -10.35
C LEU A 103 2.31 -3.27 -11.04
N GLY A 104 1.06 -3.50 -10.64
CA GLY A 104 -0.08 -2.75 -11.16
C GLY A 104 0.05 -1.24 -10.90
N THR A 105 0.49 -0.88 -9.69
CA THR A 105 0.76 0.51 -9.30
C THR A 105 1.85 1.12 -10.17
N MET A 106 2.97 0.42 -10.41
CA MET A 106 4.04 0.92 -11.30
C MET A 106 3.52 1.19 -12.71
N LEU A 107 2.71 0.29 -13.28
CA LEU A 107 2.16 0.46 -14.62
C LEU A 107 1.23 1.67 -14.69
N VAL A 108 0.29 1.82 -13.75
CA VAL A 108 -0.60 2.99 -13.73
C VAL A 108 0.20 4.27 -13.51
N MET A 109 1.11 4.29 -12.54
CA MET A 109 1.86 5.49 -12.17
C MET A 109 2.87 5.93 -13.23
N SER A 110 3.40 5.00 -14.04
CA SER A 110 4.31 5.34 -15.16
C SER A 110 3.62 6.03 -16.33
N THR A 111 2.28 6.04 -16.36
CA THR A 111 1.48 6.66 -17.43
C THR A 111 0.92 8.04 -17.06
N GLN A 112 1.03 8.45 -15.78
CA GLN A 112 0.52 9.75 -15.36
C GLN A 112 1.28 10.89 -16.04
N GLY A 113 0.55 11.78 -16.71
CA GLY A 113 1.12 12.92 -17.44
C GLY A 113 1.47 12.63 -18.90
N VAL A 114 1.26 11.41 -19.40
CA VAL A 114 1.36 11.07 -20.82
C VAL A 114 0.02 11.37 -21.52
N ALA A 115 0.06 11.88 -22.75
CA ALA A 115 -1.15 12.17 -23.53
C ALA A 115 -2.02 10.92 -23.68
N THR A 116 -3.34 11.08 -23.52
CA THR A 116 -4.34 10.00 -23.55
C THR A 116 -4.48 9.30 -24.91
N ASP A 117 -3.85 9.84 -25.95
CA ASP A 117 -3.95 9.34 -27.32
C ASP A 117 -2.90 8.25 -27.63
N ASP A 118 -1.99 7.96 -26.69
CA ASP A 118 -1.04 6.85 -26.81
C ASP A 118 -1.67 5.52 -26.36
N ILE A 119 -1.86 4.62 -27.33
CA ILE A 119 -2.37 3.26 -27.12
C ILE A 119 -1.54 2.51 -26.07
N THR A 120 -0.22 2.73 -26.04
CA THR A 120 0.68 2.07 -25.07
C THR A 120 0.36 2.50 -23.65
N SER A 121 0.12 3.80 -23.45
CA SER A 121 -0.28 4.38 -22.17
C SER A 121 -1.63 3.81 -21.71
N ALA A 122 -2.63 3.79 -22.59
CA ALA A 122 -3.94 3.20 -22.30
C ALA A 122 -3.85 1.71 -21.94
N MET A 123 -3.04 0.94 -22.65
CA MET A 123 -2.79 -0.49 -22.34
C MET A 123 -2.10 -0.69 -21.00
N ASN A 124 -1.09 0.13 -20.68
CA ASN A 124 -0.42 0.08 -19.39
C ASN A 124 -1.37 0.39 -18.24
N VAL A 125 -2.25 1.40 -18.37
CA VAL A 125 -3.29 1.68 -17.38
C VAL A 125 -4.23 0.49 -17.23
N LEU A 126 -4.74 -0.06 -18.34
CA LEU A 126 -5.69 -1.18 -18.31
C LEU A 126 -5.09 -2.42 -17.64
N ILE A 127 -3.88 -2.81 -18.04
CA ILE A 127 -3.15 -3.94 -17.44
C ILE A 127 -2.84 -3.63 -15.98
N GLY A 128 -2.41 -2.41 -15.67
CA GLY A 128 -2.10 -1.96 -14.31
C GLY A 128 -3.30 -2.06 -13.38
N VAL A 129 -4.48 -1.62 -13.83
CA VAL A 129 -5.74 -1.75 -13.10
C VAL A 129 -6.15 -3.21 -12.96
N ALA A 130 -6.06 -4.02 -14.02
CA ALA A 130 -6.38 -5.45 -13.97
C ALA A 130 -5.48 -6.20 -12.96
N LEU A 131 -4.17 -5.91 -12.96
CA LEU A 131 -3.24 -6.44 -11.98
C LEU A 131 -3.56 -5.91 -10.57
N GLY A 132 -3.86 -4.62 -10.42
CA GLY A 132 -4.26 -4.04 -9.14
C GLY A 132 -5.45 -4.77 -8.53
N LEU A 133 -6.50 -5.00 -9.32
CA LEU A 133 -7.69 -5.74 -8.89
C LEU A 133 -7.38 -7.20 -8.54
N LEU A 134 -6.63 -7.90 -9.39
CA LEU A 134 -6.21 -9.27 -9.10
C LEU A 134 -5.37 -9.34 -7.81
N GLY A 135 -4.45 -8.40 -7.64
CA GLY A 135 -3.62 -8.25 -6.47
C GLY A 135 -4.45 -8.04 -5.21
N VAL A 136 -5.47 -7.16 -5.25
CA VAL A 136 -6.42 -6.95 -4.14
C VAL A 136 -7.21 -8.21 -3.82
N VAL A 137 -7.73 -8.92 -4.83
CA VAL A 137 -8.47 -10.18 -4.66
C VAL A 137 -7.63 -11.26 -3.96
N LEU A 138 -6.32 -11.31 -4.23
CA LEU A 138 -5.40 -12.23 -3.57
C LEU A 138 -4.98 -11.72 -2.18
N LEU A 139 -4.63 -10.45 -2.08
CA LEU A 139 -4.06 -9.82 -0.89
C LEU A 139 -5.08 -9.74 0.24
N PHE A 140 -6.29 -9.25 -0.04
CA PHE A 140 -7.30 -8.97 0.98
C PHE A 140 -7.67 -10.21 1.81
N PRO A 141 -8.18 -11.32 1.24
CA PRO A 141 -8.53 -12.50 2.03
C PRO A 141 -7.30 -13.14 2.69
N SER A 142 -6.13 -13.02 2.05
CA SER A 142 -4.87 -13.53 2.59
C SER A 142 -4.43 -12.79 3.85
N LEU A 143 -4.53 -11.45 3.86
CA LEU A 143 -4.26 -10.63 5.04
C LEU A 143 -5.26 -10.94 6.16
N MET A 144 -6.54 -11.14 5.82
CA MET A 144 -7.55 -11.53 6.81
C MET A 144 -7.20 -12.87 7.46
N ALA A 145 -6.97 -13.90 6.65
CA ALA A 145 -6.65 -15.24 7.14
C ALA A 145 -5.34 -15.27 7.94
N TRP A 146 -4.31 -14.55 7.45
CA TRP A 146 -3.02 -14.45 8.13
C TRP A 146 -3.14 -13.71 9.48
N GLY A 147 -3.86 -12.58 9.49
CA GLY A 147 -4.13 -11.78 10.67
C GLY A 147 -4.98 -12.51 11.72
N VAL A 148 -6.00 -13.26 11.31
CA VAL A 148 -6.81 -14.12 12.20
C VAL A 148 -5.93 -15.17 12.89
N GLY A 149 -4.93 -15.72 12.20
CA GLY A 149 -3.97 -16.62 12.84
C GLY A 149 -3.22 -15.94 13.99
N TYR A 150 -2.72 -14.71 13.79
CA TYR A 150 -2.09 -13.94 14.87
C TYR A 150 -3.04 -13.60 16.02
N LEU A 151 -4.31 -13.33 15.73
CA LEU A 151 -5.31 -13.10 16.78
C LEU A 151 -5.52 -14.34 17.66
N ARG A 152 -5.45 -15.54 17.06
CA ARG A 152 -5.54 -16.82 17.79
C ARG A 152 -4.30 -17.11 18.63
N ASP A 153 -3.13 -16.73 18.15
CA ASP A 153 -1.84 -16.94 18.84
C ASP A 153 -1.51 -15.83 19.86
N ASP A 154 -2.53 -15.13 20.38
CA ASP A 154 -2.47 -13.99 21.34
C ASP A 154 -1.62 -12.78 20.89
N HIS A 155 -1.33 -12.68 19.59
CA HIS A 155 -0.63 -11.55 18.97
C HIS A 155 -1.63 -10.49 18.48
N ARG A 156 -2.43 -9.97 19.41
CA ARG A 156 -3.60 -9.13 19.13
C ARG A 156 -3.30 -7.88 18.30
N ARG A 157 -2.19 -7.19 18.59
CA ARG A 157 -1.82 -5.94 17.89
C ARG A 157 -1.57 -6.19 16.40
N LEU A 158 -0.78 -7.22 16.08
CA LEU A 158 -0.40 -7.52 14.71
C LEU A 158 -1.56 -8.15 13.93
N GLY A 159 -2.32 -9.04 14.57
CA GLY A 159 -3.55 -9.58 13.99
C GLY A 159 -4.58 -8.49 13.69
N ALA A 160 -4.78 -7.55 14.62
CA ALA A 160 -5.67 -6.41 14.40
C ALA A 160 -5.17 -5.46 13.31
N ALA A 161 -3.86 -5.27 13.14
CA ALA A 161 -3.32 -4.47 12.06
C ALA A 161 -3.59 -5.09 10.68
N LEU A 162 -3.29 -6.39 10.53
CA LEU A 162 -3.48 -7.11 9.26
C LEU A 162 -4.95 -7.28 8.87
N VAL A 163 -5.85 -7.43 9.84
CA VAL A 163 -7.30 -7.52 9.60
C VAL A 163 -7.93 -6.13 9.50
N GLY A 164 -7.73 -5.31 10.52
CA GLY A 164 -8.44 -4.06 10.71
C GLY A 164 -8.10 -3.00 9.67
N GLY A 165 -6.81 -2.85 9.31
CA GLY A 165 -6.40 -1.85 8.31
C GLY A 165 -7.13 -2.03 6.97
N PRO A 166 -6.94 -3.17 6.29
CA PRO A 166 -7.60 -3.43 5.01
C PRO A 166 -9.13 -3.47 5.12
N LEU A 167 -9.68 -4.05 6.20
CA LEU A 167 -11.12 -4.15 6.38
C LEU A 167 -11.78 -2.76 6.48
N VAL A 168 -11.23 -1.86 7.31
CA VAL A 168 -11.75 -0.50 7.47
C VAL A 168 -11.64 0.28 6.16
N SER A 169 -10.51 0.18 5.46
CA SER A 169 -10.36 0.76 4.11
C SER A 169 -11.39 0.23 3.12
N GLY A 170 -11.62 -1.08 3.11
CA GLY A 170 -12.63 -1.72 2.26
C GLY A 170 -14.05 -1.26 2.58
N VAL A 171 -14.38 -1.06 3.85
CA VAL A 171 -15.67 -0.49 4.27
C VAL A 171 -15.86 0.91 3.72
N PHE A 172 -14.85 1.79 3.80
CA PHE A 172 -14.96 3.14 3.25
C PHE A 172 -15.20 3.13 1.74
N VAL A 173 -14.46 2.28 1.00
CA VAL A 173 -14.67 2.11 -0.44
C VAL A 173 -16.09 1.58 -0.73
N ALA A 174 -16.57 0.60 0.03
CA ALA A 174 -17.91 0.06 -0.14
C ALA A 174 -19.00 1.09 0.16
N VAL A 175 -18.82 1.93 1.17
CA VAL A 175 -19.76 3.02 1.52
C VAL A 175 -19.80 4.08 0.44
N ASP A 176 -18.65 4.51 -0.08
CA ASP A 176 -18.55 5.46 -1.20
C ASP A 176 -19.30 4.91 -2.44
N MET A 177 -19.04 3.65 -2.81
CA MET A 177 -19.66 3.00 -3.98
C MET A 177 -21.16 2.69 -3.80
N ALA A 178 -21.58 2.21 -2.63
CA ALA A 178 -22.95 1.71 -2.42
C ALA A 178 -23.92 2.79 -1.95
N ALA A 179 -23.44 3.75 -1.16
CA ALA A 179 -24.26 4.82 -0.58
C ALA A 179 -24.04 6.18 -1.27
N GLY A 180 -23.08 6.29 -2.20
CA GLY A 180 -22.80 7.53 -2.93
C GLY A 180 -22.25 8.64 -2.03
N VAL A 181 -21.67 8.28 -0.87
CA VAL A 181 -21.13 9.24 0.10
C VAL A 181 -19.74 9.67 -0.36
N SER A 182 -19.63 10.87 -0.93
CA SER A 182 -18.34 11.37 -1.41
C SER A 182 -17.45 11.87 -0.26
N PHE A 183 -16.23 11.33 -0.21
CA PHE A 183 -15.18 11.80 0.71
C PHE A 183 -14.23 12.80 0.05
N GLU A 184 -14.67 13.44 -1.04
CA GLU A 184 -13.88 14.38 -1.85
C GLU A 184 -13.14 15.44 -1.01
N PRO A 185 -13.69 16.03 0.07
CA PRO A 185 -12.99 16.97 0.96
C PRO A 185 -11.74 16.40 1.65
N LEU A 186 -11.74 15.10 1.91
CA LEU A 186 -10.69 14.38 2.62
C LEU A 186 -9.77 13.60 1.66
N GLY A 187 -10.12 13.51 0.37
CA GLY A 187 -9.36 12.81 -0.65
C GLY A 187 -9.18 11.33 -0.33
N GLY A 188 -8.00 10.79 -0.65
CA GLY A 188 -7.67 9.38 -0.42
C GLY A 188 -7.38 9.05 1.06
N LEU A 189 -7.24 10.05 1.94
CA LEU A 189 -6.86 9.82 3.35
C LEU A 189 -7.82 8.89 4.07
N VAL A 190 -9.13 9.02 3.84
CA VAL A 190 -10.16 8.20 4.51
C VAL A 190 -9.92 6.71 4.26
N VAL A 191 -9.52 6.36 3.04
CA VAL A 191 -9.25 4.99 2.62
C VAL A 191 -7.83 4.55 3.01
N LEU A 192 -6.84 5.43 2.92
CA LEU A 192 -5.42 5.07 3.06
C LEU A 192 -4.89 5.16 4.51
N LEU A 193 -5.52 5.95 5.38
CA LEU A 193 -5.08 6.11 6.77
C LEU A 193 -5.19 4.81 7.60
N PRO A 194 -6.24 3.97 7.47
CA PRO A 194 -6.25 2.68 8.14
C PRO A 194 -5.10 1.75 7.73
N LEU A 195 -4.72 1.77 6.44
CA LEU A 195 -3.57 1.02 5.92
C LEU A 195 -2.24 1.57 6.43
N SER A 196 -2.09 2.91 6.51
CA SER A 196 -0.87 3.52 7.04
C SER A 196 -0.67 3.17 8.52
N VAL A 197 -1.74 3.24 9.32
CA VAL A 197 -1.70 2.83 10.74
C VAL A 197 -1.35 1.36 10.88
N ALA A 198 -1.95 0.48 10.07
CA ALA A 198 -1.60 -0.95 10.08
C ALA A 198 -0.13 -1.19 9.74
N ALA A 199 0.40 -0.49 8.72
CA ALA A 199 1.80 -0.56 8.33
C ALA A 199 2.74 -0.06 9.45
N LEU A 200 2.38 1.00 10.16
CA LEU A 200 3.12 1.50 11.32
C LEU A 200 3.17 0.44 12.43
N VAL A 201 2.04 -0.19 12.76
CA VAL A 201 1.99 -1.24 13.79
C VAL A 201 2.86 -2.44 13.40
N VAL A 202 2.79 -2.89 12.14
CA VAL A 202 3.63 -3.99 11.63
C VAL A 202 5.11 -3.60 11.66
N GLY A 203 5.45 -2.39 11.22
CA GLY A 203 6.83 -1.92 11.16
C GLY A 203 7.46 -1.75 12.55
N VAL A 204 6.72 -1.22 13.51
CA VAL A 204 7.17 -1.11 14.91
C VAL A 204 7.34 -2.51 15.53
N ASP A 205 6.43 -3.45 15.27
CA ASP A 205 6.57 -4.83 15.78
C ASP A 205 7.81 -5.53 15.20
N LEU A 206 8.10 -5.34 13.90
CA LEU A 206 9.33 -5.85 13.27
C LEU A 206 10.60 -5.21 13.85
N TRP A 207 10.53 -3.93 14.23
CA TRP A 207 11.64 -3.20 14.83
C TRP A 207 11.94 -3.68 16.27
N GLU A 208 10.91 -3.80 17.09
CA GLU A 208 11.02 -4.17 18.50
C GLU A 208 11.33 -5.66 18.70
N ARG A 209 10.83 -6.53 17.80
CA ARG A 209 10.93 -7.99 17.93
C ARG A 209 11.60 -8.61 16.70
N PRO A 210 12.93 -8.47 16.55
CA PRO A 210 13.69 -8.99 15.41
C PRO A 210 13.96 -10.50 15.47
N SER A 211 13.53 -11.22 16.51
CA SER A 211 13.65 -12.67 16.57
C SER A 211 12.58 -13.24 17.48
N ARG A 212 11.67 -14.06 16.93
CA ARG A 212 10.98 -15.08 17.73
C ARG A 212 11.88 -16.32 17.69
N GLY A 213 12.64 -16.52 18.76
CA GLY A 213 13.29 -17.80 19.03
C GLY A 213 12.28 -18.81 19.56
#